data_AF-A0AA39J712-F1
#
_entry.id   AF-A0AA39J712-F1
#
_cell.length_a   1.000
_cell.length_b   1.000
_cell.length_c   1.000
_cell.angle_alpha   90.00
_cell.angle_beta   90.00
_cell.angle_gamma   90.00
#
_symmetry.space_group_name_H-M   'P 1'
#
loop_
_entity.id
_entity.type
_entity.pdbx_description
1 polymer ?
#
loop_
_entity_poly.entity_id
_entity_poly.type
_entity_poly.pdbx_seq_one_letter_code
_entity_poly.pdbx_strand_id
1 'polypeptide(L)'
;TNQRLGALPLVIGMSIMISTNFDVPGGVVNGSVSTLEKIRYKTDEEGRRYALSCVVKLPSMIAEKLPELAEREAAALPDEVDL
;
A
#
# COMPACT_ATOMS: atom_id res chain seq x y z
N THR A 1 11.03 6.37 -11.69
CA THR A 1 10.70 5.68 -12.95
C THR A 1 9.30 6.11 -13.37
N ASN A 2 9.12 6.70 -14.56
CA ASN A 2 7.81 7.09 -15.12
C ASN A 2 6.97 5.87 -15.55
N GLN A 3 6.92 4.84 -14.70
CA GLN A 3 6.14 3.63 -14.91
C GLN A 3 4.68 3.97 -14.61
N ARG A 4 3.99 4.56 -15.60
CA ARG A 4 2.53 4.60 -15.61
C ARG A 4 2.03 3.21 -15.97
N LEU A 5 2.15 2.27 -15.03
CA LEU A 5 1.18 1.18 -14.95
C LEU A 5 -0.17 1.88 -15.00
N GLY A 6 -1.05 1.52 -15.94
CA GLY A 6 -2.35 2.16 -16.09
C GLY A 6 -3.19 2.05 -14.81
N ALA A 7 -4.50 2.24 -14.91
CA ALA A 7 -5.36 1.98 -13.76
C ALA A 7 -5.21 0.51 -13.29
N LEU A 8 -4.57 0.30 -12.14
CA LEU A 8 -4.44 -1.02 -11.53
C LEU A 8 -5.71 -1.27 -10.70
N PRO A 9 -6.54 -2.27 -11.02
CA PRO A 9 -7.71 -2.59 -10.21
C PRO A 9 -7.23 -3.09 -8.84
N LEU A 10 -7.54 -2.33 -7.79
CA LEU A 10 -7.26 -2.69 -6.41
C LEU A 10 -8.51 -3.28 -5.74
N VAL A 11 -8.42 -4.53 -5.29
CA VAL A 11 -9.50 -5.27 -4.64
C VAL A 11 -9.03 -5.76 -3.28
N ILE A 12 -9.86 -5.60 -2.25
CA ILE A 12 -9.55 -6.12 -0.90
C ILE A 12 -9.41 -7.66 -0.96
N GLY A 13 -8.39 -8.20 -0.29
CA GLY A 13 -8.00 -9.61 -0.33
C GLY A 13 -7.07 -9.97 -1.49
N MET A 14 -6.80 -9.05 -2.42
CA MET A 14 -5.91 -9.31 -3.55
C MET A 14 -4.45 -9.42 -3.09
N SER A 15 -3.73 -10.38 -3.67
CA SER A 15 -2.27 -10.45 -3.55
C SER A 15 -1.62 -9.34 -4.37
N ILE A 16 -0.75 -8.57 -3.73
CA ILE A 16 0.02 -7.49 -4.36
C ILE A 16 1.51 -7.68 -4.11
N MET A 17 2.33 -6.95 -4.86
CA MET A 17 3.77 -6.87 -4.63
C MET A 17 4.14 -5.43 -4.30
N ILE A 18 4.92 -5.25 -3.23
CA ILE A 18 5.54 -3.97 -2.90
C ILE A 18 6.68 -3.71 -3.89
N SER A 19 6.71 -2.54 -4.53
CA SER A 19 7.68 -2.21 -5.59
C SER A 19 8.82 -1.30 -5.13
N THR A 20 8.77 -0.80 -3.89
CA THR A 20 9.76 0.11 -3.31
C THR A 20 10.10 -0.28 -1.88
N ASN A 21 11.33 0.00 -1.47
CA ASN A 21 11.72 -0.14 -0.07
C ASN A 21 11.20 1.07 0.70
N PHE A 22 10.42 0.86 1.75
CA PHE A 22 10.03 1.97 2.64
C PHE A 22 10.19 1.66 4.14
N ASP A 23 10.36 0.39 4.53
CA ASP A 23 10.77 0.02 5.89
C ASP A 23 11.62 -1.26 5.86
N VAL A 24 12.89 -1.11 5.47
CA VAL A 24 13.83 -2.25 5.35
C VAL A 24 14.07 -2.95 6.70
N PRO A 25 14.33 -2.24 7.82
CA PRO A 25 14.49 -2.88 9.12
C PRO A 25 13.23 -3.62 9.57
N GLY A 26 12.04 -3.10 9.27
CA GLY A 26 10.77 -3.73 9.58
C GLY A 26 10.36 -4.88 8.64
N GLY A 27 11.11 -5.11 7.57
CA GLY A 27 10.87 -6.19 6.61
C GLY A 27 9.94 -5.82 5.45
N VAL A 28 9.67 -4.53 5.24
CA VAL A 28 8.90 -4.01 4.10
C VAL A 28 9.85 -3.55 2.99
N VAL A 29 10.19 -4.52 2.13
CA VAL A 29 11.14 -4.36 1.04
C VAL A 29 10.48 -4.57 -0.32
N ASN A 30 11.11 -4.06 -1.37
CA ASN A 30 10.75 -4.33 -2.75
C ASN A 30 10.73 -5.86 -3.00
N GLY A 31 9.67 -6.33 -3.65
CA GLY A 31 9.43 -7.75 -3.92
C GLY A 31 8.61 -8.44 -2.83
N SER A 32 8.33 -7.78 -1.70
CA SER A 32 7.48 -8.36 -0.65
C SER A 32 6.08 -8.63 -1.20
N VAL A 33 5.61 -9.87 -1.02
CA VAL A 33 4.25 -10.28 -1.38
C VAL A 33 3.34 -10.05 -0.19
N SER A 34 2.23 -9.36 -0.44
CA SER A 34 1.33 -8.87 0.60
C SER A 34 -0.12 -9.06 0.19
N THR A 35 -1.02 -9.01 1.17
CA THR A 35 -2.47 -8.98 0.92
C THR A 35 -2.99 -7.57 1.15
N LEU A 36 -3.80 -7.05 0.22
CA LEU A 36 -4.44 -5.75 0.35
C LEU A 36 -5.65 -5.80 1.29
N GLU A 37 -5.59 -5.13 2.43
CA GLU A 37 -6.62 -5.22 3.48
C GLU A 37 -7.57 -4.01 3.48
N LYS A 38 -7.05 -2.81 3.23
CA LYS A 38 -7.85 -1.57 3.21
C LYS A 38 -7.36 -0.63 2.12
N ILE A 39 -8.27 0.11 1.50
CA ILE A 39 -7.96 1.17 0.53
C ILE A 39 -8.67 2.44 0.99
N ARG A 40 -7.92 3.54 1.11
CA ARG A 40 -8.48 4.89 1.17
C ARG A 40 -8.32 5.51 -0.20
N TYR A 41 -9.37 6.14 -0.71
CA TYR A 41 -9.35 6.82 -2.01
C TYR A 41 -10.15 8.12 -1.94
N LYS A 42 -9.81 9.06 -2.82
CA LYS A 42 -10.68 10.19 -3.17
C LYS A 42 -11.40 9.89 -4.48
N THR A 43 -12.55 10.52 -4.65
CA THR A 43 -13.31 10.47 -5.91
C THR A 43 -13.28 11.87 -6.53
N ASP A 44 -13.00 11.96 -7.83
CA ASP A 44 -13.05 13.21 -8.57
C ASP A 44 -14.45 13.51 -9.12
N GLU A 45 -14.59 14.63 -9.83
CA GLU A 45 -15.86 15.08 -10.43
C GLU A 45 -16.42 14.10 -11.48
N GLU A 46 -15.54 13.32 -12.11
CA GLU A 46 -15.90 12.29 -13.10
C GLU A 46 -16.21 10.93 -12.46
N GLY A 47 -16.16 10.82 -11.13
CA GLY A 47 -16.42 9.59 -10.41
C GLY A 47 -15.22 8.61 -10.36
N ARG A 48 -14.05 9.02 -10.84
CA ARG A 48 -12.82 8.21 -10.83
C ARG A 48 -12.25 8.15 -9.42
N ARG A 49 -11.78 6.96 -9.02
CA ARG A 49 -11.21 6.72 -7.68
C ARG A 49 -9.69 6.76 -7.74
N TYR A 50 -9.09 7.62 -6.92
CA TYR A 50 -7.65 7.76 -6.77
C TYR A 50 -7.23 7.28 -5.39
N ALA A 51 -6.42 6.22 -5.33
CA ALA A 51 -5.90 5.71 -4.07
C ALA A 51 -5.05 6.78 -3.37
N LEU A 52 -5.31 6.97 -2.09
CA LEU A 52 -4.58 7.88 -1.19
C LEU A 52 -3.65 7.11 -0.28
N SER A 53 -4.08 5.95 0.20
CA SER A 53 -3.28 5.05 1.01
C SER A 53 -3.89 3.66 1.01
N CYS A 54 -3.11 2.64 1.33
CA CYS A 54 -3.64 1.33 1.63
C CYS A 54 -3.01 0.71 2.88
N VAL A 55 -3.73 -0.22 3.48
CA VAL A 55 -3.19 -1.12 4.50
C VAL A 55 -2.97 -2.46 3.85
N VAL A 56 -1.77 -2.99 4.06
CA VAL A 56 -1.32 -4.24 3.47
C VAL A 56 -0.83 -5.17 4.58
N LYS A 57 -1.23 -6.44 4.53
CA LYS A 57 -0.77 -7.47 5.44
C LYS A 57 0.45 -8.17 4.85
N LEU A 58 1.57 -8.12 5.58
CA LEU A 58 2.86 -8.67 5.18
C LEU A 58 3.29 -9.75 6.18
N PRO A 59 3.08 -11.04 5.87
CA PRO A 59 3.45 -12.12 6.80
C PRO A 59 4.93 -12.12 7.23
N SER A 60 5.82 -11.55 6.41
CA SER A 60 7.27 -11.41 6.65
C SER A 60 7.67 -10.20 7.49
N MET A 61 6.74 -9.30 7.81
CA MET A 61 7.03 -8.10 8.59
C MET A 61 7.43 -8.47 10.02
N ILE A 62 8.49 -7.82 10.51
CA ILE A 62 9.05 -8.00 11.86
C ILE A 62 8.98 -6.73 12.71
N ALA A 63 8.65 -5.59 12.12
CA ALA A 63 8.45 -4.35 12.85
C ALA A 63 7.27 -4.44 13.82
N GLU A 64 7.34 -3.63 14.88
CA GLU A 64 6.20 -3.40 15.76
C GLU A 64 5.04 -2.76 14.99
N LYS A 65 3.82 -3.09 15.40
CA LYS A 65 2.63 -2.56 14.76
C LYS A 65 2.51 -1.06 15.03
N LEU A 66 2.03 -0.31 14.03
CA LEU A 66 1.57 1.05 14.25
C LEU A 66 0.28 1.04 15.09
N PRO A 67 -0.02 2.14 15.82
CA PRO A 67 -1.32 2.30 16.48
C PRO A 67 -2.46 2.03 15.49
N GLU A 68 -3.50 1.34 15.96
CA GLU A 68 -4.71 1.00 15.20
C GLU A 68 -4.51 0.01 14.03
N LEU A 69 -3.27 -0.39 13.72
CA LEU A 69 -3.00 -1.50 12.81
C LEU A 69 -2.89 -2.83 13.58
N ALA A 70 -3.21 -3.93 12.87
CA ALA A 70 -2.94 -5.26 13.38
C ALA A 70 -1.44 -5.58 13.30
N GLU A 71 -1.03 -6.66 13.96
CA GLU A 71 0.32 -7.19 13.75
C GLU A 71 0.55 -7.50 12.28
N ARG A 72 1.75 -7.17 11.79
CA ARG A 72 2.18 -7.43 10.41
C ARG A 72 1.36 -6.69 9.35
N GLU A 73 0.69 -5.61 9.73
CA GLU A 73 0.12 -4.66 8.79
C GLU A 73 1.05 -3.45 8.62
N ALA A 74 1.23 -3.04 7.37
CA ALA A 74 1.92 -1.80 7.02
C ALA A 74 0.97 -0.86 6.29
N ALA A 75 1.16 0.45 6.50
CA ALA A 75 0.50 1.48 5.72
C ALA A 75 1.40 1.87 4.54
N ALA A 76 0.90 1.73 3.32
CA ALA A 76 1.52 2.29 2.13
C ALA A 76 0.89 3.65 1.81
N LEU A 77 1.74 4.66 1.74
CA LEU A 77 1.40 6.07 1.50
C LEU A 77 1.91 6.49 0.11
N PRO A 78 1.37 7.56 -0.48
CA PRO A 78 1.87 8.05 -1.75
C PRO A 78 3.22 8.75 -1.51
N ASP A 79 4.18 8.50 -2.39
CA ASP A 79 5.52 9.11 -2.30
C ASP A 79 5.47 10.65 -2.46
N GLU A 80 4.48 11.14 -3.20
CA GLU A 80 4.24 12.57 -3.43
C GLU A 80 2.82 12.95 -3.02
N VAL A 81 2.70 14.09 -2.36
CA VAL A 81 1.44 14.79 -2.14
C VAL A 81 1.43 16.02 -3.03
N ASP A 82 0.39 16.18 -3.86
CA ASP A 82 0.13 17.47 -4.50
C ASP A 82 -0.20 18.47 -3.37
N LEU A 83 0.70 19.44 -3.15
CA LEU A 83 0.54 20.57 -2.22
C LEU A 83 -0.22 21.72 -2.88
#